data_AF-A0AAV5VTC7-F1
#
_entry.id   AF-A0AAV5VTC7-F1
#
_cell.length_a   1.000
_cell.length_b   1.000
_cell.length_c   1.000
_cell.angle_alpha   90.00
_cell.angle_beta   90.00
_cell.angle_gamma   90.00
#
_symmetry.space_group_name_H-M   'P 1'
#
loop_
_entity.id
_entity.type
_entity.pdbx_description
1 polymer ?
#
loop_
_entity_poly.entity_id
_entity_poly.type
_entity_poly.pdbx_seq_one_letter_code
_entity_poly.pdbx_strand_id
1 'polypeptide(L)'
;IQDTISSRTQKMTRQLIEVFIIQLNGAMLFMIIPLCGLFTDLSFDLHDSLPDEALQTLRMTMTILLMLDPLQFPLIYIVETGGH
;
A
#
# COMPACT_ATOMS: atom_id res chain seq x y z
N ILE A 1 -3.60 -20.72 34.20
CA ILE A 1 -3.77 -19.25 33.97
C ILE A 1 -2.63 -18.68 33.14
N GLN A 2 -1.36 -18.97 33.46
CA GLN A 2 -0.19 -18.54 32.64
C GLN A 2 -0.22 -19.06 31.19
N ASP A 3 -0.56 -20.34 30.95
CA ASP A 3 -0.62 -20.91 29.59
C ASP A 3 -1.77 -20.32 28.73
N THR A 4 -2.85 -19.90 29.38
CA THR A 4 -4.02 -19.29 28.72
C THR A 4 -3.74 -17.85 28.29
N ILE A 5 -2.90 -17.13 29.03
CA ILE A 5 -2.46 -15.77 28.67
C ILE A 5 -1.44 -15.84 27.53
N SER A 6 -0.52 -16.80 27.58
CA SER A 6 0.48 -17.03 26.52
C SER A 6 -0.17 -17.31 25.15
N SER A 7 -1.15 -18.22 25.12
CA SER A 7 -1.86 -18.59 23.88
C SER A 7 -2.70 -17.45 23.30
N ARG A 8 -3.31 -16.60 24.13
CA ARG A 8 -4.06 -15.42 23.67
C ARG A 8 -3.13 -14.37 23.06
N THR A 9 -2.01 -14.08 23.71
CA THR A 9 -0.99 -13.15 23.19
C THR A 9 -0.39 -13.67 21.89
N GLN A 10 -0.08 -14.96 21.80
CA GLN A 10 0.46 -15.57 20.60
C GLN A 10 -0.51 -15.46 19.40
N LYS A 11 -1.82 -15.68 19.63
CA LYS A 11 -2.84 -15.53 18.59
C LYS A 11 -2.95 -14.08 18.11
N MET A 12 -2.97 -13.13 19.03
CA MET A 12 -3.04 -11.70 18.70
C MET A 12 -1.79 -11.23 17.94
N THR A 13 -0.59 -11.65 18.37
CA THR A 13 0.65 -11.36 17.66
C THR A 13 0.64 -11.91 16.24
N ARG A 14 0.13 -13.14 16.04
CA ARG A 14 0.02 -13.74 14.70
C ARG A 14 -0.89 -12.91 13.79
N GLN A 15 -2.04 -12.48 14.29
CA GLN A 15 -2.97 -11.63 13.54
C GLN A 15 -2.34 -10.29 13.17
N LEU A 16 -1.65 -9.63 14.11
CA LEU A 16 -0.96 -8.37 13.83
C LEU A 16 0.15 -8.52 12.79
N ILE A 17 0.89 -9.64 12.80
CA ILE A 17 1.90 -9.94 11.78
C ILE A 17 1.25 -10.13 10.41
N GLU A 18 0.12 -10.84 10.33
CA GLU A 18 -0.63 -11.01 9.08
C GLU A 18 -1.09 -9.67 8.52
N VAL A 19 -1.69 -8.81 9.37
CA VAL A 19 -2.08 -7.44 9.00
C VAL A 19 -0.88 -6.63 8.49
N PHE A 20 0.24 -6.68 9.19
CA PHE A 20 1.46 -5.97 8.81
C PHE A 20 1.99 -6.42 7.44
N ILE A 21 1.96 -7.73 7.16
CA ILE A 21 2.37 -8.27 5.86
C ILE A 21 1.45 -7.77 4.75
N ILE A 22 0.13 -7.73 4.99
CA ILE A 22 -0.84 -7.22 3.99
C ILE A 22 -0.61 -5.72 3.76
N GLN A 23 -0.41 -4.94 4.82
CA GLN A 23 -0.08 -3.51 4.73
C GLN A 23 1.21 -3.24 3.95
N LEU A 24 2.25 -4.06 4.13
CA LEU A 24 3.49 -3.97 3.35
C LEU A 24 3.24 -4.25 1.85
N ASN A 25 2.43 -5.25 1.53
CA ASN A 25 2.05 -5.52 0.14
C ASN A 25 1.19 -4.38 -0.45
N GLY A 26 0.30 -3.80 0.34
CA GLY A 26 -0.44 -2.61 -0.06
C GLY A 26 0.47 -1.42 -0.33
N ALA A 27 1.50 -1.21 0.51
CA ALA A 27 2.47 -0.12 0.31
C ALA A 27 3.26 -0.29 -0.99
N MET A 28 3.53 -1.52 -1.42
CA MET A 28 4.13 -1.77 -2.74
C MET A 28 3.24 -1.23 -3.88
N LEU A 29 1.92 -1.40 -3.76
CA LEU A 29 0.94 -0.97 -4.77
C LEU A 29 0.65 0.53 -4.74
N PHE A 30 0.49 1.11 -3.56
CA PHE A 30 0.08 2.51 -3.39
C PHE A 30 1.26 3.49 -3.30
N MET A 31 2.45 3.02 -2.97
CA MET A 31 3.64 3.87 -2.84
C MET A 31 4.72 3.54 -3.86
N ILE A 32 5.20 2.29 -3.89
CA ILE A 32 6.40 1.95 -4.68
C ILE A 32 6.13 2.00 -6.19
N ILE A 33 5.07 1.34 -6.67
CA ILE A 33 4.73 1.35 -8.11
C ILE A 33 4.48 2.79 -8.62
N PRO A 34 3.68 3.62 -7.94
CA PRO A 34 3.46 4.99 -8.37
C PRO A 34 4.71 5.86 -8.37
N LEU A 35 5.56 5.74 -7.36
CA LEU A 35 6.85 6.44 -7.33
C LEU A 35 7.72 6.01 -8.52
N CYS A 36 7.87 4.71 -8.76
CA CYS A 36 8.62 4.21 -9.89
C CYS A 36 8.07 4.75 -11.22
N GLY A 37 6.75 4.76 -11.40
CA GLY A 37 6.11 5.30 -12.60
C GLY A 37 6.42 6.79 -12.83
N LEU A 38 6.30 7.61 -11.77
CA LEU A 38 6.63 9.03 -11.83
C LEU A 38 8.13 9.27 -12.08
N PHE A 39 9.00 8.49 -11.44
CA PHE A 39 10.45 8.58 -11.66
C PHE A 39 10.85 8.16 -13.07
N THR A 40 10.25 7.12 -13.63
CA THR A 40 10.51 6.70 -15.01
C THR A 40 10.13 7.80 -15.97
N ASP A 41 8.96 8.40 -15.79
CA ASP A 41 8.50 9.53 -16.61
C ASP A 41 9.35 10.80 -16.46
N LEU A 42 9.95 11.04 -15.28
CA LEU A 42 10.91 12.13 -15.07
C LEU A 42 12.30 11.84 -15.66
N SER A 43 12.72 10.57 -15.69
CA SER A 43 14.08 10.16 -16.05
C SER A 43 14.21 9.80 -17.53
N PHE A 44 13.13 9.35 -18.15
CA PHE A 44 13.06 8.98 -19.55
C PHE A 44 12.06 9.91 -20.24
N ASP A 45 12.46 10.48 -21.37
CA ASP A 45 11.54 11.26 -22.18
C ASP A 45 10.52 10.34 -22.86
N LEU A 46 9.34 10.23 -22.26
CA LEU A 46 8.25 9.40 -22.75
C LEU A 46 7.37 10.12 -23.76
N HIS A 47 7.58 11.41 -24.05
CA HIS A 47 6.77 12.18 -25.00
C HIS A 47 6.81 11.60 -26.42
N ASP A 48 7.93 11.00 -26.81
CA ASP A 48 8.06 10.34 -28.12
C ASP A 48 7.29 9.01 -28.21
N SER A 49 6.97 8.40 -27.06
CA SER A 49 6.35 7.07 -26.99
C SER A 49 4.87 7.10 -26.62
N LEU A 50 4.41 8.14 -25.91
CA LEU A 50 3.05 8.27 -25.41
C LEU A 50 2.46 9.64 -25.71
N PRO A 51 1.15 9.72 -26.06
CA PRO A 51 0.46 11.00 -26.17
C PRO A 51 0.45 11.76 -24.84
N ASP A 52 0.53 13.09 -24.90
CA ASP A 52 0.54 13.96 -23.71
C ASP A 52 -0.64 13.71 -22.75
N GLU A 53 -1.83 13.43 -23.30
CA GLU A 53 -3.03 13.12 -22.52
C GLU A 53 -2.88 11.83 -21.71
N ALA A 54 -2.21 10.81 -22.29
CA ALA A 54 -1.94 9.55 -21.62
C ALA A 54 -0.89 9.74 -20.51
N LEU A 55 0.14 10.56 -20.77
CA LEU A 55 1.17 10.90 -19.79
C LEU A 55 0.58 11.66 -18.60
N GLN A 56 -0.29 12.64 -18.87
CA GLN A 56 -0.96 13.41 -17.82
C GLN A 56 -1.89 12.53 -16.99
N THR A 57 -2.66 11.63 -17.63
CA THR A 57 -3.53 10.68 -16.94
C THR A 57 -2.73 9.72 -16.07
N LEU A 58 -1.59 9.24 -16.57
CA LEU A 58 -0.67 8.38 -15.81
C LEU A 58 -0.15 9.11 -14.56
N ARG A 59 0.38 10.32 -14.72
CA ARG A 59 0.87 11.15 -13.59
C ARG A 59 -0.21 11.40 -12.55
N MET A 60 -1.42 11.74 -13.00
CA MET A 60 -2.56 11.99 -12.11
C MET A 60 -2.95 10.72 -11.34
N THR A 61 -3.02 9.58 -12.04
CA THR A 61 -3.34 8.28 -11.43
C THR A 61 -2.30 7.89 -10.38
N MET A 62 -1.01 7.98 -10.71
CA MET A 62 0.07 7.66 -9.77
C MET A 62 0.06 8.60 -8.56
N THR A 63 -0.22 9.88 -8.75
CA THR A 63 -0.34 10.85 -7.65
C THR A 63 -1.53 10.52 -6.74
N ILE A 64 -2.67 10.15 -7.30
CA ILE A 64 -3.84 9.73 -6.52
C ILE A 64 -3.52 8.47 -5.71
N LEU A 65 -2.87 7.47 -6.32
CA LEU A 65 -2.48 6.26 -5.60
C LEU A 65 -1.55 6.57 -4.41
N LEU A 66 -0.59 7.49 -4.58
CA LEU A 66 0.27 7.95 -3.48
C LEU A 66 -0.50 8.63 -2.35
N MET A 67 -1.52 9.42 -2.68
CA MET A 67 -2.37 10.06 -1.67
C MET A 67 -3.25 9.05 -0.92
N LEU A 68 -3.58 7.91 -1.54
CA LEU A 68 -4.36 6.84 -0.92
C LEU A 68 -3.50 5.89 -0.06
N ASP A 69 -2.17 5.90 -0.20
CA ASP A 69 -1.27 5.07 0.60
C ASP A 69 -1.50 5.19 2.13
N PRO A 70 -1.60 6.37 2.76
CA PRO A 70 -1.86 6.42 4.20
C PRO A 70 -3.24 5.87 4.60
N LEU A 71 -4.21 5.84 3.68
CA LEU A 71 -5.57 5.33 3.94
C LEU A 71 -5.64 3.80 3.89
N GLN A 72 -4.76 3.12 3.16
CA GLN A 72 -4.78 1.65 3.08
C GLN A 72 -4.44 0.99 4.44
N PHE A 73 -3.56 1.59 5.24
CA PHE A 73 -3.15 1.05 6.54
C PHE A 73 -4.32 0.87 7.52
N PRO A 74 -5.10 1.91 7.85
CA PRO A 74 -6.25 1.76 8.74
C PRO A 74 -7.36 0.90 8.11
N LEU A 75 -7.56 0.97 6.79
CA LEU A 75 -8.57 0.14 6.12
C LEU A 75 -8.26 -1.35 6.24
N ILE A 76 -7.02 -1.76 5.94
CA ILE A 76 -6.59 -3.16 6.08
C ILE A 76 -6.69 -3.61 7.53
N TYR A 77 -6.27 -2.76 8.47
CA TYR A 77 -6.41 -3.07 9.89
C TYR A 77 -7.87 -3.34 10.26
N ILE A 78 -8.79 -2.45 9.90
CA ILE A 78 -10.23 -2.60 10.20
C ILE A 78 -10.82 -3.85 9.53
N VAL A 79 -10.46 -4.14 8.28
CA VAL A 79 -10.97 -5.30 7.54
C VAL A 79 -10.51 -6.62 8.16
N GLU A 80 -9.23 -6.72 8.52
CA GLU A 80 -8.62 -7.95 9.02
C GLU A 80 -8.87 -8.20 10.51
N THR A 81 -9.03 -7.14 11.31
CA THR A 81 -9.33 -7.27 12.76
C THR A 81 -10.80 -7.09 13.10
N GLY A 82 -11.64 -6.68 12.14
CA GLY A 82 -13.03 -6.31 12.38
C GLY A 82 -13.20 -5.00 13.16
N GLY A 83 -12.14 -4.20 13.30
CA GLY A 83 -12.14 -2.95 14.06
C GLY A 83 -12.15 -3.12 15.59
N HIS A 84 -11.82 -4.31 16.09
CA HIS A 84 -11.79 -4.67 17.51
C HIS A 84 -10.37 -4.87 18.07
#